data_AF-A0A4R4XEG4-F1
#
_entry.id   AF-A0A4R4XEG4-F1
#
_cell.length_a   1.000
_cell.length_b   1.000
_cell.length_c   1.000
_cell.angle_alpha   90.00
_cell.angle_beta   90.00
_cell.angle_gamma   90.00
#
_symmetry.space_group_name_H-M   'P 1'
#
loop_
_entity.id
_entity.type
_entity.pdbx_description
1 polymer ?
#
loop_
_entity_poly.entity_id
_entity_poly.type
_entity_poly.pdbx_seq_one_letter_code
_entity_poly.pdbx_strand_id
1 'polypeptide(L)'
;MFPETPAAAAALSVARRFCSSALLNHCLRSYLWGAMYATAHGIDHDDELYYVSALLHDIALTETFDSHTVPFEEAGGRLGWVFGV
;
A
#
# COMPACT_ATOMS: atom_id res chain seq x y z
N MET A 1 -11.46 4.39 -9.61
CA MET A 1 -10.54 3.88 -10.65
C MET A 1 -9.17 3.79 -10.00
N PHE A 2 -8.33 2.81 -10.32
CA PHE A 2 -6.99 2.77 -9.72
C PHE A 2 -6.04 3.72 -10.47
N PRO A 3 -5.06 4.35 -9.79
CA PRO A 3 -4.03 5.12 -10.47
C PRO A 3 -3.19 4.24 -11.40
N GLU A 4 -2.89 4.75 -12.60
CA GLU A 4 -2.12 4.04 -13.62
C GLU A 4 -0.69 4.57 -13.77
N THR A 5 -0.15 5.16 -12.71
CA THR A 5 1.18 5.76 -12.71
C THR A 5 2.28 4.71 -12.54
N PRO A 6 3.55 5.04 -12.87
CA PRO A 6 4.67 4.12 -12.67
C PRO A 6 4.81 3.64 -11.22
N ALA A 7 4.65 4.54 -10.24
CA ALA A 7 4.74 4.19 -8.82
C ALA A 7 3.60 3.25 -8.40
N ALA A 8 2.37 3.52 -8.85
CA ALA A 8 1.20 2.67 -8.59
C ALA A 8 1.37 1.27 -9.19
N ALA A 9 1.82 1.17 -10.44
CA ALA A 9 2.08 -0.10 -11.10
C ALA A 9 3.19 -0.91 -10.41
N ALA A 10 4.26 -0.23 -9.99
CA ALA A 10 5.37 -0.86 -9.28
C ALA A 10 4.94 -1.37 -7.89
N ALA A 11 4.20 -0.57 -7.12
CA ALA A 11 3.66 -0.97 -5.82
C ALA A 11 2.74 -2.19 -5.96
N LEU A 12 1.86 -2.21 -6.96
CA LEU A 12 0.96 -3.34 -7.22
C LEU A 12 1.75 -4.60 -7.60
N SER A 13 2.81 -4.47 -8.38
CA SER A 13 3.70 -5.58 -8.75
C SER A 13 4.39 -6.18 -7.51
N VAL A 14 4.93 -5.34 -6.63
CA VAL A 14 5.54 -5.78 -5.37
C VAL A 14 4.52 -6.46 -4.46
N ALA A 15 3.36 -5.84 -4.24
CA ALA A 15 2.30 -6.42 -3.42
C ALA A 15 1.83 -7.77 -3.99
N ARG A 16 1.63 -7.89 -5.32
CA ARG A 16 1.27 -9.15 -5.98
C ARG A 16 2.33 -10.24 -5.84
N ARG A 17 3.61 -9.84 -5.79
CA ARG A 17 4.73 -10.77 -5.71
C ARG A 17 4.88 -11.38 -4.32
N PHE A 18 4.72 -10.57 -3.27
CA PHE A 18 5.11 -10.95 -1.91
C PHE A 18 3.91 -11.18 -0.97
N CYS A 19 2.77 -10.53 -1.22
CA CYS A 19 1.58 -10.76 -0.40
C CYS A 19 0.87 -12.05 -0.80
N SER A 20 0.25 -12.71 0.18
CA SER A 20 -0.77 -13.71 -0.11
C SER A 20 -1.98 -13.06 -0.81
N SER A 21 -2.79 -13.85 -1.52
CA SER A 21 -4.01 -13.33 -2.14
C SER A 21 -4.95 -12.66 -1.14
N ALA A 22 -5.01 -13.16 0.10
CA ALA A 22 -5.83 -12.57 1.15
C ALA A 22 -5.31 -11.18 1.55
N LEU A 23 -3.99 -11.04 1.73
CA LEU A 23 -3.37 -9.78 2.12
C LEU A 23 -3.40 -8.74 1.00
N LEU A 24 -3.13 -9.15 -0.25
CA LEU A 24 -3.28 -8.26 -1.41
C LEU A 24 -4.71 -7.72 -1.53
N ASN A 25 -5.70 -8.61 -1.39
CA ASN A 25 -7.11 -8.21 -1.45
C ASN A 25 -7.50 -7.31 -0.28
N HIS A 26 -6.88 -7.49 0.89
CA HIS A 26 -7.04 -6.56 2.02
C HIS A 26 -6.51 -5.17 1.68
N CYS A 27 -5.26 -5.06 1.21
CA CYS A 27 -4.69 -3.77 0.81
C CYS A 27 -5.53 -3.04 -0.26
N LEU A 28 -6.01 -3.76 -1.28
CA LEU A 28 -6.89 -3.20 -2.31
C LEU A 28 -8.23 -2.72 -1.73
N ARG A 29 -8.83 -3.45 -0.80
CA ARG A 29 -10.05 -3.01 -0.10
C ARG A 29 -9.79 -1.79 0.76
N SER A 30 -8.66 -1.72 1.47
CA SER A 30 -8.28 -0.55 2.28
C SER A 30 -8.25 0.71 1.43
N TYR A 31 -7.61 0.68 0.25
CA TYR A 31 -7.64 1.79 -0.70
C TYR A 31 -9.07 2.13 -1.15
N LEU A 32 -9.82 1.14 -1.64
CA LEU A 32 -11.16 1.38 -2.20
C LEU A 32 -12.09 2.01 -1.15
N TRP A 33 -12.09 1.49 0.07
CA TRP A 33 -12.92 1.99 1.15
C TRP A 33 -12.52 3.39 1.58
N GLY A 34 -11.24 3.69 1.71
CA GLY A 34 -10.81 5.04 2.08
C GLY A 34 -11.04 6.06 0.97
N ALA A 35 -10.83 5.71 -0.30
CA ALA A 35 -11.13 6.60 -1.42
C ALA A 35 -12.64 6.90 -1.52
N MET A 36 -13.49 5.88 -1.30
CA MET A 36 -14.94 6.06 -1.21
C MET A 36 -15.34 6.93 -0.02
N TYR A 37 -14.71 6.73 1.14
CA TYR A 37 -14.96 7.53 2.34
C TYR A 37 -14.56 8.99 2.12
N ALA A 38 -13.38 9.23 1.55
CA ALA A 38 -12.88 10.56 1.24
C ALA A 38 -13.82 11.30 0.27
N THR A 39 -14.29 10.61 -0.78
CA THR A 39 -15.28 11.15 -1.71
C THR A 39 -16.58 11.52 -1.00
N ALA A 40 -17.09 10.64 -0.14
CA ALA A 40 -18.35 10.86 0.59
C ALA A 40 -18.28 12.03 1.59
N HIS A 41 -17.08 12.41 2.03
CA HIS A 41 -16.86 13.44 3.05
C HIS A 41 -16.11 14.67 2.52
N GLY A 42 -15.82 14.75 1.22
CA GLY A 42 -15.07 15.87 0.64
C GLY A 42 -13.65 16.02 1.19
N ILE A 43 -12.96 14.91 1.43
CA ILE A 43 -11.58 14.89 1.91
C ILE A 43 -10.63 14.80 0.71
N ASP A 44 -9.89 15.88 0.45
CA ASP A 44 -8.86 15.89 -0.58
C ASP A 44 -7.66 15.03 -0.18
N HIS A 45 -7.12 14.29 -1.13
CA HIS A 45 -5.91 13.49 -0.99
C HIS A 45 -5.24 13.28 -2.35
N ASP A 46 -3.95 12.97 -2.34
CA ASP A 46 -3.25 12.49 -3.53
C ASP A 46 -3.57 11.01 -3.75
N ASP A 47 -4.18 10.70 -4.89
CA ASP A 47 -4.68 9.36 -5.21
C ASP A 47 -3.53 8.34 -5.43
N GLU A 48 -2.41 8.77 -6.04
CA GLU A 48 -1.24 7.92 -6.22
C GLU A 48 -0.61 7.58 -4.87
N LEU A 49 -0.34 8.61 -4.04
CA LEU A 49 0.26 8.44 -2.73
C LEU A 49 -0.60 7.53 -1.85
N TYR A 50 -1.92 7.74 -1.87
CA TYR A 50 -2.83 6.93 -1.07
C TYR A 50 -2.88 5.48 -1.57
N TYR A 51 -2.91 5.26 -2.87
CA TYR A 51 -2.88 3.93 -3.46
C TYR A 51 -1.60 3.16 -3.13
N VAL A 52 -0.44 3.79 -3.31
CA VAL A 52 0.87 3.19 -2.97
C VAL A 52 0.95 2.88 -1.48
N SER A 53 0.53 3.81 -0.63
CA SER A 53 0.51 3.62 0.83
C SER A 53 -0.38 2.45 1.23
N ALA A 54 -1.60 2.37 0.69
CA ALA A 54 -2.53 1.29 0.98
C ALA A 54 -2.03 -0.08 0.51
N LEU A 55 -1.37 -0.15 -0.66
CA LEU A 55 -0.80 -1.39 -1.18
C LEU A 55 0.33 -1.95 -0.29
N LEU A 56 1.11 -1.07 0.34
CA LEU A 56 2.34 -1.44 1.04
C LEU A 56 2.23 -1.40 2.57
N HIS A 57 1.13 -0.90 3.16
CA HIS A 57 1.03 -0.71 4.61
C HIS A 57 1.28 -1.98 5.44
N ASP A 58 0.89 -3.15 4.93
CA ASP A 58 1.05 -4.44 5.60
C ASP A 58 2.15 -5.32 4.99
N ILE A 59 2.99 -4.78 4.08
CA ILE A 59 3.97 -5.58 3.34
C ILE A 59 4.99 -6.28 4.24
N ALA A 60 5.29 -5.69 5.41
CA ALA A 60 6.20 -6.24 6.41
C ALA A 60 5.56 -7.32 7.30
N LEU A 61 4.28 -7.66 7.11
CA LEU A 61 3.70 -8.89 7.64
C LEU A 61 4.13 -10.14 6.84
N THR A 62 4.77 -9.93 5.67
CA THR A 62 5.33 -11.02 4.87
C THR A 62 6.72 -11.38 5.36
N GLU A 63 7.07 -12.67 5.32
CA GLU A 63 8.38 -13.18 5.79
C GLU A 63 9.56 -12.47 5.12
N THR A 64 9.44 -12.11 3.84
CA THR A 64 10.53 -11.46 3.09
C THR A 64 10.89 -10.06 3.64
N PHE A 65 9.94 -9.37 4.25
CA PHE A 65 10.11 -7.99 4.72
C PHE A 65 9.96 -7.84 6.24
N ASP A 66 9.88 -8.95 6.99
CA ASP A 66 9.95 -8.90 8.44
C ASP A 66 11.38 -8.54 8.87
N SER A 67 11.52 -7.39 9.52
CA SER A 67 12.81 -6.87 9.94
C SER A 67 13.36 -7.56 11.20
N HIS A 68 12.50 -8.23 11.99
CA HIS A 68 12.79 -8.81 13.32
C HIS A 68 13.45 -7.87 14.35
N THR A 69 13.65 -6.60 14.01
CA THR A 69 14.40 -5.59 14.77
C THR A 69 13.60 -4.31 15.01
N VAL A 70 12.55 -4.08 14.21
CA VAL A 70 11.57 -2.99 14.38
C VAL A 70 10.16 -3.55 14.13
N PRO A 71 9.10 -2.88 14.64
CA PRO A 71 7.73 -3.25 14.34
C PRO A 71 7.44 -3.25 12.83
N PHE A 72 6.46 -4.06 12.40
CA PHE A 72 6.16 -4.23 10.97
C PHE A 72 5.70 -2.92 10.32
N GLU A 73 5.03 -2.05 11.07
CA GLU A 73 4.57 -0.74 10.60
C GLU A 73 5.77 0.14 10.20
N GLU A 74 6.86 0.07 10.96
CA GLU A 74 8.09 0.82 10.68
C GLU A 74 8.87 0.19 9.51
N ALA A 75 9.00 -1.14 9.48
CA ALA A 75 9.65 -1.84 8.38
C ALA A 75 8.92 -1.62 7.05
N GLY A 76 7.58 -1.73 7.06
CA GLY A 76 6.72 -1.48 5.91
C GLY A 76 6.77 -0.04 5.45
N GLY A 77 6.74 0.93 6.38
CA GLY A 77 6.93 2.34 6.08
C GLY A 77 8.27 2.64 5.41
N ARG A 78 9.37 2.05 5.88
CA ARG A 78 10.70 2.18 5.27
C ARG A 78 10.74 1.61 3.85
N LEU A 79 10.09 0.47 3.60
CA LEU A 79 9.98 -0.08 2.25
C LEU A 79 9.16 0.85 1.35
N GLY A 80 8.02 1.32 1.83
CA GLY A 80 7.14 2.23 1.10
C GLY A 80 7.83 3.53 0.70
N TRP A 81 8.73 4.05 1.54
CA TRP A 81 9.52 5.26 1.25
C TRP A 81 10.31 5.18 -0.05
N VAL A 82 10.76 3.98 -0.46
CA VAL A 82 11.53 3.78 -1.71
C VAL A 82 10.70 4.08 -2.97
N PHE A 83 9.38 4.17 -2.85
CA PHE A 83 8.49 4.56 -3.96
C PHE A 83 8.24 6.06 -4.04
N GLY A 84 8.65 6.83 -3.03
CA GLY A 84 8.47 8.28 -2.97
C GLY A 84 9.71 9.09 -3.36
N VAL A 85 10.74 8.44 -3.92
CA VAL A 85 11.99 9.08 -4.39
C VAL A 85 12.03 9.31 -5.89
#